data_AF-A0A2E1FR91-F1
#
_entry.id   AF-A0A2E1FR91-F1
#
_cell.length_a   1.000
_cell.length_b   1.000
_cell.length_c   1.000
_cell.angle_alpha   90.00
_cell.angle_beta   90.00
_cell.angle_gamma   90.00
#
_symmetry.space_group_name_H-M   'P 1'
#
loop_
_entity.id
_entity.type
_entity.pdbx_description
1 polymer ?
#
loop_
_entity_poly.entity_id
_entity_poly.type
_entity_poly.pdbx_seq_one_letter_code
_entity_poly.pdbx_strand_id
1 'polypeptide(L)'
;MIKALIVSSAVVGAAALASPVQAENFYLNPEFNAAFSGSDYSGSVLDAGIGYEDGGFYAQIGPSVLWVDGGETEVGFSGKTGVSASVSEDLSAYGEVSFAKYEDIDAGYGLKVGTKYSF
;
A
#
# COMPACT_ATOMS: atom_id res chain seq x y z
N MET A 1 -2.89 19.10 -9.18
CA MET A 1 -4.32 18.68 -9.01
C MET A 1 -4.48 17.48 -8.06
N ILE A 2 -3.51 16.55 -8.04
CA ILE A 2 -3.49 15.37 -7.16
C ILE A 2 -3.58 15.73 -5.66
N LYS A 3 -2.83 16.73 -5.22
CA LYS A 3 -2.82 17.18 -3.81
C LYS A 3 -4.22 17.56 -3.29
N ALA A 4 -5.01 18.27 -4.09
CA ALA A 4 -6.37 18.66 -3.71
C ALA A 4 -7.33 17.45 -3.67
N LEU A 5 -7.19 16.51 -4.60
CA LEU A 5 -7.98 15.27 -4.62
C LEU A 5 -7.73 14.44 -3.36
N ILE A 6 -6.47 14.27 -2.96
CA ILE A 6 -6.06 13.51 -1.76
C ILE A 6 -6.72 14.07 -0.50
N VAL A 7 -6.62 15.39 -0.29
CA VAL A 7 -7.18 16.05 0.89
C VAL A 7 -8.69 15.88 0.95
N SER A 8 -9.40 16.06 -0.16
CA SER A 8 -10.85 15.85 -0.21
C SER A 8 -11.25 14.40 0.04
N SER A 9 -10.51 13.43 -0.49
CA SER A 9 -10.79 12.00 -0.27
C SER A 9 -10.51 11.53 1.16
N ALA A 10 -9.48 12.08 1.83
CA ALA A 10 -9.18 11.75 3.22
C ALA A 10 -10.30 12.17 4.18
N VAL A 11 -10.91 13.34 3.94
CA VAL A 11 -12.03 13.84 4.74
C VAL A 11 -13.28 12.97 4.57
N VAL A 12 -13.59 12.55 3.33
CA VAL A 12 -14.74 11.67 3.04
C VAL A 12 -14.52 10.26 3.61
N GLY A 13 -13.31 9.70 3.46
CA GLY A 13 -12.97 8.37 3.97
C GLY A 13 -13.05 8.27 5.49
N ALA A 14 -12.54 9.28 6.21
CA ALA A 14 -12.63 9.34 7.67
C ALA A 14 -14.08 9.40 8.17
N ALA A 15 -14.97 10.09 7.46
CA ALA A 15 -16.39 10.15 7.81
C ALA A 15 -17.13 8.83 7.56
N ALA A 16 -16.77 8.10 6.48
CA ALA A 16 -17.39 6.81 6.15
C ALA A 16 -16.97 5.66 7.09
N LEU A 17 -15.72 5.70 7.61
CA LEU A 17 -15.17 4.66 8.48
C LEU A 17 -15.44 4.91 9.98
N ALA A 18 -16.07 6.03 10.35
CA ALA A 18 -16.42 6.34 11.74
C ALA A 18 -17.56 5.47 12.31
N SER A 19 -18.17 4.59 11.51
CA SER A 19 -19.24 3.68 11.92
C SER A 19 -18.73 2.24 12.05
N PRO A 20 -18.66 1.66 13.26
CA PRO A 20 -18.14 0.30 13.50
C PRO A 20 -18.94 -0.81 12.81
N VAL A 21 -20.20 -0.54 12.42
CA VAL A 21 -21.13 -1.51 11.82
C VAL A 21 -20.83 -1.81 10.35
N GLN A 22 -20.02 -0.99 9.68
CA GLN A 22 -19.77 -1.08 8.23
C GLN A 22 -18.32 -1.48 7.86
N ALA A 23 -17.49 -1.80 8.85
CA ALA A 23 -16.06 -2.04 8.67
C ALA A 23 -15.67 -3.52 8.67
N GLU A 24 -16.62 -4.46 8.56
CA GLU A 24 -16.26 -5.87 8.38
C GLU A 24 -15.37 -5.98 7.15
N ASN A 25 -14.19 -6.59 7.32
CA ASN A 25 -13.16 -6.77 6.29
C ASN A 25 -12.50 -5.50 5.74
N PHE A 26 -12.96 -4.30 6.09
CA PHE A 26 -12.28 -3.05 5.74
C PHE A 26 -11.25 -2.65 6.80
N TYR A 27 -10.12 -2.12 6.37
CA TYR A 27 -9.05 -1.67 7.26
C TYR A 27 -8.38 -0.39 6.78
N LEU A 28 -7.68 0.26 7.71
CA LEU A 28 -6.75 1.34 7.45
C LEU A 28 -5.32 0.81 7.59
N ASN A 29 -4.46 1.09 6.62
CA ASN A 29 -3.06 0.69 6.62
C ASN A 29 -2.13 1.89 6.32
N PRO A 30 -1.80 2.70 7.34
CA PRO A 30 -0.69 3.64 7.25
C PRO A 30 0.64 2.88 7.34
N GLU A 31 1.39 2.87 6.25
CA GLU A 31 2.62 2.12 6.08
C GLU A 31 3.78 3.06 5.72
N PHE A 32 4.80 3.11 6.57
CA PHE A 32 6.04 3.86 6.29
C PHE A 32 7.17 2.89 5.95
N ASN A 33 7.73 3.02 4.77
CA ASN A 33 8.86 2.24 4.29
C ASN A 33 10.07 3.17 4.08
N ALA A 34 11.20 2.88 4.70
CA ALA A 34 12.44 3.61 4.49
C ALA A 34 13.54 2.66 3.99
N ALA A 35 14.29 3.10 2.98
CA ALA A 35 15.36 2.34 2.36
C ALA A 35 16.72 2.82 2.87
N PHE A 36 17.54 1.87 3.32
CA PHE A 36 18.92 2.09 3.75
C PHE A 36 19.85 1.04 3.17
N SER A 37 21.04 1.45 2.75
CA SER A 37 22.17 0.56 2.44
C SER A 37 23.27 0.80 3.47
N GLY A 38 23.32 -0.04 4.50
CA GLY A 38 24.16 0.23 5.67
C GLY A 38 23.68 1.47 6.42
N SER A 39 24.51 2.50 6.52
CA SER A 39 24.16 3.80 7.10
C SER A 39 23.56 4.79 6.09
N ASP A 40 23.58 4.46 4.79
CA ASP A 40 23.21 5.39 3.73
C ASP A 40 21.70 5.34 3.49
N TYR A 41 21.01 6.44 3.76
CA TYR A 41 19.58 6.60 3.48
C TYR A 41 19.37 6.80 1.97
N SER A 42 18.38 6.13 1.39
CA SER A 42 18.08 6.24 -0.05
C SER A 42 16.71 6.87 -0.35
N GLY A 43 15.87 7.03 0.66
CA GLY A 43 14.52 7.54 0.51
C GLY A 43 13.52 6.81 1.40
N SER A 44 12.31 7.34 1.46
CA SER A 44 11.20 6.73 2.18
C SER A 44 9.86 7.05 1.53
N VAL A 45 8.87 6.22 1.81
CA VAL A 45 7.50 6.40 1.36
C VAL A 45 6.54 6.17 2.52
N LEU A 46 5.54 7.03 2.65
CA LEU A 46 4.38 6.84 3.50
C LEU A 46 3.16 6.58 2.62
N ASP A 47 2.62 5.37 2.70
CA ASP A 47 1.38 4.99 2.04
C ASP A 47 0.26 4.96 3.08
N ALA A 48 -0.79 5.74 2.88
CA ALA A 48 -1.96 5.72 3.77
C ALA A 48 -3.11 5.00 3.08
N GLY A 49 -3.08 3.66 3.10
CA GLY A 49 -4.06 2.82 2.42
C GLY A 49 -5.38 2.70 3.17
N ILE A 50 -6.49 2.69 2.42
CA ILE A 50 -7.74 2.06 2.84
C ILE A 50 -7.79 0.73 2.10
N GLY A 51 -8.08 -0.35 2.82
CA GLY A 51 -8.06 -1.69 2.27
C GLY A 51 -9.30 -2.50 2.60
N TYR A 52 -9.43 -3.60 1.87
CA TYR A 52 -10.40 -4.67 2.07
C TYR A 52 -9.65 -6.01 2.03
N GLU A 53 -9.99 -6.93 2.92
CA GLU A 53 -9.46 -8.30 2.93
C GLU A 53 -10.56 -9.33 3.13
N ASP A 54 -10.51 -10.43 2.37
CA ASP A 54 -11.39 -11.56 2.58
C ASP A 54 -10.68 -12.88 2.25
N GLY A 55 -10.60 -13.76 3.24
CA GLY A 55 -9.82 -14.99 3.16
C GLY A 55 -8.37 -14.72 2.75
N GLY A 56 -7.95 -15.27 1.61
CA GLY A 56 -6.60 -15.10 1.08
C GLY A 56 -6.39 -13.84 0.21
N PHE A 57 -7.44 -13.08 -0.08
CA PHE A 57 -7.40 -11.90 -0.94
C PHE A 57 -7.33 -10.61 -0.14
N TYR A 58 -6.58 -9.63 -0.65
CA TYR A 58 -6.67 -8.24 -0.19
C TYR A 58 -6.47 -7.25 -1.33
N ALA A 59 -7.02 -6.06 -1.17
CA ALA A 59 -6.73 -4.90 -2.00
C ALA A 59 -6.70 -3.64 -1.14
N GLN A 60 -5.78 -2.73 -1.42
CA GLN A 60 -5.73 -1.40 -0.82
C GLN A 60 -5.32 -0.35 -1.83
N ILE A 61 -5.80 0.88 -1.61
CA ILE A 61 -5.44 2.06 -2.38
C ILE A 61 -5.43 3.26 -1.44
N GLY A 62 -4.54 4.21 -1.70
CA GLY A 62 -4.48 5.41 -0.89
C GLY A 62 -3.48 6.44 -1.40
N PRO A 63 -3.47 7.62 -0.78
CA PRO A 63 -2.42 8.60 -1.00
C PRO A 63 -1.06 8.05 -0.57
N SER A 64 -0.03 8.48 -1.29
CA SER A 64 1.37 8.13 -1.07
C SER A 64 2.21 9.39 -1.02
N VAL A 65 3.11 9.48 -0.06
CA VAL A 65 4.09 10.57 0.07
C VAL A 65 5.48 9.96 -0.05
N LEU A 66 6.21 10.37 -1.08
CA LEU A 66 7.56 9.88 -1.37
C LEU A 66 8.59 10.97 -1.03
N TRP A 67 9.52 10.64 -0.15
CA TRP A 67 10.70 11.45 0.14
C TRP A 67 11.91 10.85 -0.57
N VAL A 68 12.38 11.56 -1.60
CA VAL A 68 13.60 11.21 -2.32
C VAL A 68 14.82 11.77 -1.58
N ASP A 69 15.86 10.97 -1.37
CA ASP A 69 17.08 11.46 -0.73
C ASP A 69 17.75 12.56 -1.59
N GLY A 70 17.99 13.73 -0.99
CA GLY A 70 18.49 14.92 -1.68
C GLY A 70 17.55 15.54 -2.73
N GLY A 71 16.30 15.08 -2.83
CA GLY A 71 15.32 15.51 -3.83
C GLY A 71 14.09 16.22 -3.24
N GLU A 72 13.11 16.52 -4.10
CA GLU A 72 11.83 17.07 -3.68
C GLU A 72 10.90 15.98 -3.13
N THR A 73 9.97 16.39 -2.26
CA THR A 73 8.92 15.50 -1.75
C THR A 73 7.79 15.41 -2.76
N GLU A 74 7.45 14.18 -3.14
CA GLU A 74 6.43 13.87 -4.11
C GLU A 74 5.16 13.37 -3.45
N VAL A 75 4.02 13.77 -3.98
CA VAL A 75 2.71 13.35 -3.48
C VAL A 75 1.93 12.71 -4.61
N GLY A 76 1.45 11.51 -4.37
CA GLY A 76 0.83 10.65 -5.37
C GLY A 76 -0.20 9.71 -4.79
N PHE A 77 -0.47 8.65 -5.54
CA PHE A 77 -1.31 7.54 -5.12
C PHE A 77 -0.57 6.24 -5.30
N SER A 78 -0.78 5.31 -4.37
CA SER A 78 -0.31 3.94 -4.45
C SER A 78 -1.47 2.97 -4.22
N GLY A 79 -1.32 1.79 -4.78
CA GLY A 79 -2.26 0.69 -4.56
C GLY A 79 -1.56 -0.64 -4.68
N LYS A 80 -2.05 -1.62 -3.94
CA LYS A 80 -1.58 -3.01 -4.00
C LYS A 80 -2.74 -3.97 -3.79
N THR A 81 -2.70 -5.09 -4.49
CA THR A 81 -3.63 -6.19 -4.29
C THR A 81 -2.88 -7.50 -4.40
N GLY A 82 -3.27 -8.46 -3.58
CA GLY A 82 -2.65 -9.76 -3.55
C GLY A 82 -3.63 -10.87 -3.23
N VAL A 83 -3.19 -12.08 -3.56
CA VAL A 83 -3.87 -13.33 -3.24
C VAL A 83 -2.88 -14.28 -2.59
N SER A 84 -3.38 -15.08 -1.67
CA SER A 84 -2.64 -16.18 -1.05
C SER A 84 -3.52 -17.41 -0.96
N ALA A 85 -2.91 -18.59 -1.07
CA ALA A 85 -3.60 -19.87 -1.00
C ALA A 85 -2.70 -20.93 -0.36
N SER A 86 -3.30 -21.79 0.46
CA SER A 86 -2.64 -23.02 0.93
C SER A 86 -2.53 -24.01 -0.23
N VAL A 87 -1.32 -24.50 -0.47
CA VAL A 87 -1.00 -25.52 -1.47
C VAL A 87 -1.00 -26.91 -0.82
N SER A 88 -0.51 -27.01 0.41
CA SER A 88 -0.59 -28.19 1.28
C SER A 88 -0.68 -27.74 2.75
N GLU A 89 -0.66 -28.68 3.70
CA GLU A 89 -0.64 -28.40 5.15
C GLU A 89 0.55 -27.50 5.55
N ASP A 90 1.71 -27.73 4.93
CA ASP A 90 2.97 -27.05 5.27
C ASP A 90 3.40 -25.98 4.27
N LEU A 91 2.65 -25.80 3.16
CA LEU A 91 3.05 -24.92 2.06
C LEU A 91 1.91 -23.97 1.67
N SER A 92 2.20 -22.67 1.63
CA SER A 92 1.34 -21.66 1.01
C SER A 92 2.06 -20.91 -0.11
N ALA A 93 1.28 -20.41 -1.07
CA ALA A 93 1.75 -19.56 -2.16
C ALA A 93 1.04 -18.20 -2.11
N TYR A 94 1.72 -17.16 -2.56
CA TYR A 94 1.16 -15.81 -2.64
C TYR A 94 1.66 -15.05 -3.86
N GLY A 95 0.85 -14.09 -4.31
CA GLY A 95 1.20 -13.12 -5.33
C GLY A 95 0.60 -11.76 -5.00
N GLU A 96 1.33 -10.69 -5.30
CA GLU A 96 0.91 -9.30 -5.16
C GLU A 96 1.31 -8.52 -6.42
N VAL A 97 0.41 -7.66 -6.88
CA VAL A 97 0.73 -6.57 -7.82
C VAL A 97 0.55 -5.23 -7.13
N SER A 98 1.40 -4.27 -7.47
CA SER A 98 1.33 -2.92 -6.92
C SER A 98 1.58 -1.88 -8.00
N PHE A 99 1.11 -0.67 -7.76
CA PHE A 99 1.47 0.50 -8.55
C PHE A 99 1.64 1.73 -7.66
N ALA A 100 2.43 2.69 -8.13
CA ALA A 100 2.53 4.02 -7.55
C ALA A 100 2.70 5.04 -8.66
N LYS A 101 1.99 6.17 -8.57
CA LYS A 101 2.12 7.29 -9.51
C LYS A 101 2.20 8.60 -8.75
N TYR A 102 3.22 9.39 -9.09
CA TYR A 102 3.44 10.73 -8.57
C TYR A 102 3.33 11.77 -9.69
N GLU A 103 3.34 13.05 -9.35
CA GLU A 103 3.09 14.15 -10.30
C GLU A 103 4.16 14.19 -11.40
N ASP A 104 5.43 14.20 -11.02
CA ASP A 104 6.57 14.36 -11.93
C ASP A 104 7.40 13.08 -12.12
N ILE A 105 6.86 11.92 -11.69
CA ILE A 105 7.50 10.60 -11.82
C ILE A 105 6.60 9.66 -12.60
N ASP A 106 7.16 8.87 -13.51
CA ASP A 106 6.44 7.81 -14.22
C ASP A 106 5.78 6.80 -13.26
N ALA A 107 4.74 6.13 -13.74
CA ALA A 107 4.07 5.11 -12.94
C ALA A 107 5.02 3.93 -12.70
N GLY A 108 5.27 3.63 -11.42
CA GLY A 108 5.95 2.42 -11.00
C GLY A 108 4.96 1.26 -10.91
N TYR A 109 5.40 0.06 -11.29
CA TYR A 109 4.64 -1.18 -11.19
C TYR A 109 5.48 -2.24 -10.48
N GLY A 110 4.87 -2.95 -9.53
CA GLY A 110 5.51 -4.02 -8.78
C GLY A 110 4.80 -5.36 -8.99
N LEU A 111 5.59 -6.43 -9.02
CA LEU A 111 5.11 -7.81 -8.97
C LEU A 111 5.93 -8.54 -7.89
N LYS A 112 5.24 -9.11 -6.91
CA LYS A 112 5.81 -10.02 -5.91
C LYS A 112 5.12 -11.36 -6.02
N VAL A 113 5.89 -12.43 -6.08
CA VAL A 113 5.38 -13.82 -6.04
C VAL A 113 6.27 -14.63 -5.12
N GLY A 114 5.68 -15.53 -4.35
CA GLY A 114 6.46 -16.35 -3.43
C GLY A 114 5.67 -17.49 -2.82
N THR A 115 6.38 -18.28 -2.03
CA THR A 115 5.83 -19.38 -1.25
C THR A 115 6.35 -19.29 0.19
N LYS A 116 5.57 -19.77 1.15
CA LYS A 116 5.97 -19.93 2.54
C LYS A 116 5.84 -21.40 2.93
N TYR A 117 6.93 -21.97 3.42
CA TYR A 117 7.00 -23.33 3.95
C TYR A 117 7.15 -23.30 5.47
N SER A 118 6.35 -24.09 6.19
CA SER A 118 6.37 -24.23 7.65
C SER A 118 6.87 -25.63 8.04
N PHE A 119 7.68 -25.74 9.10
CA PHE A 119 8.22 -27.01 9.61
C PHE A 119 7.81 -27.25 11.07
#